data_AF-A0A8T3XSU8-F1
#
_entry.id   AF-A0A8T3XSU8-F1
#
_cell.length_a   1.000
_cell.length_b   1.000
_cell.length_c   1.000
_cell.angle_alpha   90.00
_cell.angle_beta   90.00
_cell.angle_gamma   90.00
#
_symmetry.space_group_name_H-M   'P 1'
#
loop_
_entity.id
_entity.type
_entity.pdbx_description
1 polymer ?
#
loop_
_entity_poly.entity_id
_entity_poly.type
_entity_poly.pdbx_seq_one_letter_code
_entity_poly.pdbx_strand_id
1 'polypeptide(L)'
;MNISIAVPNSSLSDESTQLDKSRKISLIARACAIFEIDTIYVYHEGGSKSETSLIVTLLKYLETPQYLRRRLYPKLDELRYAGVMAPLKIPSHMPMINPKKIQSGDIRDGVIFFLKGKKFVDVGIDFAIPYFGKLQSGDRVTIQFKKGYPDFEIKEITKENIPKYWGYKVKER
;
A
#
# COMPACT_ATOMS: atom_id res chain seq x y z
N MET A 1 12.09 -9.55 -13.58
CA MET A 1 11.13 -10.52 -14.16
C MET A 1 9.79 -10.19 -13.54
N ASN A 2 8.75 -9.89 -14.33
CA ASN A 2 7.47 -9.50 -13.76
C ASN A 2 6.62 -10.74 -13.48
N ILE A 3 6.40 -11.09 -12.22
CA ILE A 3 5.62 -12.28 -11.84
C ILE A 3 4.24 -11.83 -11.41
N SER A 4 3.21 -12.44 -12.00
CA SER A 4 1.82 -12.23 -11.62
C SER A 4 1.19 -13.54 -11.19
N ILE A 5 0.28 -13.47 -10.22
CA ILE A 5 -0.53 -14.61 -9.80
C ILE A 5 -2.01 -14.29 -9.95
N ALA A 6 -2.82 -15.34 -10.01
CA ALA A 6 -4.27 -15.25 -9.97
C ALA A 6 -4.79 -15.99 -8.72
N VAL A 7 -5.69 -15.36 -7.97
CA VAL A 7 -6.31 -15.91 -6.76
C VAL A 7 -7.82 -15.86 -6.93
N PRO A 8 -8.53 -17.01 -6.88
CA PRO A 8 -9.98 -16.99 -6.94
C PRO A 8 -10.58 -16.47 -5.64
N ASN A 9 -11.76 -15.85 -5.70
CA ASN A 9 -12.52 -15.50 -4.50
C ASN A 9 -12.96 -16.75 -3.69
N SER A 10 -13.14 -17.89 -4.35
CA SER A 10 -13.39 -19.19 -3.71
C SER A 10 -12.26 -19.64 -2.78
N SER A 11 -11.08 -19.03 -2.83
CA SER A 11 -9.98 -19.29 -1.88
C SER A 11 -10.35 -19.02 -0.41
N LEU A 12 -11.48 -18.37 -0.14
CA LEU A 12 -12.02 -18.11 1.20
C LEU A 12 -13.22 -18.98 1.57
N SER A 13 -13.67 -19.90 0.70
CA SER A 13 -14.92 -20.64 0.90
C SER A 13 -14.90 -21.64 2.06
N ASP A 14 -13.71 -22.11 2.42
CA ASP A 14 -13.44 -23.01 3.54
C ASP A 14 -13.37 -22.28 4.90
N GLU A 15 -13.35 -20.95 4.89
CA GLU A 15 -13.26 -20.14 6.10
C GLU A 15 -14.65 -19.63 6.53
N SER A 16 -15.02 -19.93 7.77
CA SER A 16 -16.35 -19.59 8.29
C SER A 16 -16.45 -18.15 8.83
N THR A 17 -15.36 -17.62 9.38
CA THR A 17 -15.35 -16.29 10.02
C THR A 17 -14.53 -15.28 9.23
N GLN A 18 -14.89 -14.00 9.29
CA GLN A 18 -14.10 -12.93 8.69
C GLN A 18 -12.70 -12.81 9.32
N LEU A 19 -12.57 -13.20 10.60
CA LEU A 19 -11.30 -13.23 11.31
C LEU A 19 -10.34 -14.25 10.67
N ASP A 20 -10.82 -15.46 10.38
CA ASP A 20 -9.99 -16.50 9.76
C ASP A 20 -9.72 -16.19 8.27
N LYS A 21 -10.70 -15.64 7.55
CA LYS A 21 -10.49 -15.06 6.21
C LYS A 21 -9.36 -14.02 6.22
N SER A 22 -9.34 -13.13 7.21
CA SER A 22 -8.29 -12.10 7.34
C SER A 22 -6.90 -12.72 7.57
N ARG A 23 -6.80 -13.77 8.40
CA ARG A 23 -5.56 -14.51 8.61
C ARG A 23 -5.09 -15.19 7.32
N LYS A 24 -5.98 -15.89 6.63
CA LYS A 24 -5.68 -16.59 5.37
C LYS A 24 -5.17 -15.62 4.30
N ILE A 25 -5.85 -14.48 4.10
CA ILE A 25 -5.38 -13.45 3.17
C ILE A 25 -4.03 -12.88 3.58
N SER A 26 -3.76 -12.72 4.88
CA SER A 26 -2.43 -12.26 5.33
C SER A 26 -1.31 -13.25 4.99
N LEU A 27 -1.59 -14.56 4.98
CA LEU A 27 -0.62 -15.59 4.56
C LEU A 27 -0.38 -15.51 3.04
N ILE A 28 -1.43 -15.37 2.23
CA ILE A 28 -1.32 -15.18 0.77
C ILE A 28 -0.49 -13.93 0.46
N ALA A 29 -0.83 -12.79 1.09
CA ALA A 29 -0.12 -11.53 0.91
C ALA A 29 1.36 -11.64 1.28
N ARG A 30 1.69 -12.36 2.36
CA ARG A 30 3.06 -12.62 2.79
C ARG A 30 3.83 -13.48 1.79
N ALA A 31 3.23 -14.56 1.30
CA ALA A 31 3.84 -15.37 0.26
C ALA A 31 4.15 -14.52 -0.98
N CYS A 32 3.18 -13.70 -1.42
CA CYS A 32 3.37 -12.78 -2.55
C CYS A 32 4.52 -11.80 -2.32
N ALA A 33 4.63 -11.24 -1.10
CA ALA A 33 5.71 -10.34 -0.74
C ALA A 33 7.09 -11.02 -0.68
N ILE A 34 7.17 -12.26 -0.17
CA ILE A 34 8.41 -13.04 -0.08
C ILE A 34 8.95 -13.38 -1.47
N PHE A 35 8.07 -13.76 -2.39
CA PHE A 35 8.41 -14.12 -3.77
C PHE A 35 8.40 -12.92 -4.73
N GLU A 36 8.36 -11.70 -4.20
CA GLU A 36 8.42 -10.44 -4.96
C GLU A 36 7.41 -10.37 -6.13
N ILE A 37 6.18 -10.84 -5.89
CA ILE A 37 5.10 -10.81 -6.88
C ILE A 37 4.73 -9.37 -7.23
N ASP A 38 4.63 -9.05 -8.52
CA ASP A 38 4.29 -7.71 -8.98
C ASP A 38 2.79 -7.43 -8.98
N THR A 39 1.98 -8.42 -9.36
CA THR A 39 0.53 -8.24 -9.48
C THR A 39 -0.22 -9.48 -9.02
N ILE A 40 -1.21 -9.25 -8.15
CA ILE A 40 -2.20 -10.23 -7.72
C ILE A 40 -3.50 -9.91 -8.45
N TYR A 41 -3.94 -10.81 -9.32
CA TYR A 41 -5.26 -10.77 -9.93
C TYR A 41 -6.23 -11.54 -9.05
N VAL A 42 -7.28 -10.87 -8.56
CA VAL A 42 -8.39 -11.53 -7.87
C VAL A 42 -9.49 -11.71 -8.89
N TYR A 43 -9.88 -12.96 -9.14
CA TYR A 43 -10.93 -13.27 -10.11
C TYR A 43 -12.12 -13.95 -9.43
N HIS A 44 -13.29 -13.74 -10.02
CA HIS A 44 -14.51 -14.35 -9.53
C HIS A 44 -14.68 -15.78 -10.05
N GLU A 45 -14.82 -16.74 -9.14
CA GLU A 45 -15.05 -18.15 -9.38
C GLU A 45 -16.11 -18.67 -8.40
N GLY A 46 -17.37 -18.57 -8.80
CA GLY A 46 -18.49 -18.91 -7.92
C GLY A 46 -18.54 -18.04 -6.65
N GLY A 47 -19.48 -18.32 -5.75
CA GLY A 47 -19.62 -17.58 -4.50
C GLY A 47 -20.12 -16.14 -4.65
N SER A 48 -19.84 -15.29 -3.67
CA SER A 48 -20.38 -13.93 -3.61
C SER A 48 -19.36 -12.86 -4.05
N LYS A 49 -19.85 -11.77 -4.67
CA LYS A 49 -19.02 -10.61 -5.04
C LYS A 49 -18.40 -9.92 -3.80
N SER A 50 -19.03 -10.03 -2.63
CA SER A 50 -18.49 -9.46 -1.40
C SER A 50 -17.19 -10.11 -0.95
N GLU A 51 -16.98 -11.40 -1.24
CA GLU A 51 -15.69 -12.05 -0.97
C GLU A 51 -14.57 -11.51 -1.85
N THR A 52 -14.87 -11.20 -3.11
CA THR A 52 -13.90 -10.55 -4.01
C THR A 52 -13.48 -9.19 -3.45
N SER A 53 -14.45 -8.37 -3.02
CA SER A 53 -14.19 -7.07 -2.38
C SER A 53 -13.35 -7.21 -1.10
N LEU A 54 -13.65 -8.21 -0.26
CA LEU A 54 -12.90 -8.47 0.96
C LEU A 54 -11.43 -8.79 0.66
N ILE A 55 -11.16 -9.71 -0.26
CA ILE A 55 -9.79 -10.09 -0.66
C ILE A 55 -9.04 -8.88 -1.20
N VAL A 56 -9.64 -8.16 -2.15
CA VAL A 56 -9.02 -6.98 -2.77
C VAL A 56 -8.70 -5.93 -1.72
N THR A 57 -9.61 -5.66 -0.80
CA THR A 57 -9.44 -4.67 0.27
C THR A 57 -8.31 -5.06 1.22
N LEU A 58 -8.30 -6.31 1.70
CA LEU A 58 -7.28 -6.80 2.62
C LEU A 58 -5.89 -6.84 1.99
N LEU A 59 -5.76 -7.31 0.74
CA LEU A 59 -4.50 -7.33 0.02
C LEU A 59 -3.94 -5.92 -0.19
N LYS A 60 -4.78 -4.97 -0.64
CA LYS A 60 -4.37 -3.56 -0.82
C LYS A 60 -3.98 -2.91 0.51
N TYR A 61 -4.75 -3.19 1.57
CA TYR A 61 -4.46 -2.67 2.91
C TYR A 61 -3.12 -3.18 3.44
N LEU A 62 -2.82 -4.47 3.23
CA LEU A 62 -1.54 -5.06 3.62
C LEU A 62 -0.37 -4.46 2.85
N GLU A 63 -0.49 -4.26 1.54
CA GLU A 63 0.57 -3.65 0.74
C GLU A 63 0.79 -2.18 1.07
N THR A 64 -0.25 -1.46 1.51
CA THR A 64 -0.13 -0.06 1.89
C THR A 64 0.74 0.14 3.14
N PRO A 65 1.77 1.01 3.08
CA PRO A 65 2.59 1.35 4.24
C PRO A 65 1.75 1.85 5.43
N GLN A 66 2.13 1.44 6.64
CA GLN A 66 1.33 1.67 7.85
C GLN A 66 0.97 3.14 8.09
N TYR A 67 1.90 4.07 7.81
CA TYR A 67 1.70 5.50 8.00
C TYR A 67 0.65 6.11 7.05
N LEU A 68 0.34 5.46 5.93
CA LEU A 68 -0.67 5.93 4.97
C LEU A 68 -2.06 5.33 5.21
N ARG A 69 -2.14 4.21 5.94
CA ARG A 69 -3.39 3.45 6.09
C ARG A 69 -4.52 4.29 6.66
N ARG A 70 -4.23 5.13 7.67
CA ARG A 70 -5.23 6.01 8.29
C ARG A 70 -5.83 7.04 7.33
N ARG A 71 -5.10 7.45 6.29
CA ARG A 71 -5.59 8.40 5.27
C ARG A 71 -6.34 7.72 4.15
N LEU A 72 -5.87 6.55 3.73
CA LEU A 72 -6.41 5.84 2.57
C LEU A 72 -7.60 4.94 2.88
N TYR A 73 -7.68 4.43 4.11
CA TYR A 73 -8.71 3.49 4.50
C TYR A 73 -9.59 4.11 5.58
N PRO A 74 -10.84 4.48 5.26
CA PRO A 74 -11.82 4.82 6.28
C PRO A 74 -12.13 3.59 7.14
N LYS A 75 -13.00 3.76 8.14
CA LYS A 75 -13.50 2.62 8.94
C LYS A 75 -14.38 1.72 8.06
N LEU A 76 -13.75 0.73 7.44
CA LEU A 76 -14.38 -0.30 6.63
C LEU A 76 -14.63 -1.56 7.47
N ASP A 77 -15.77 -2.22 7.26
CA ASP A 77 -16.09 -3.44 7.99
C ASP A 77 -15.18 -4.60 7.60
N GLU A 78 -14.76 -4.64 6.34
CA GLU A 78 -13.75 -5.55 5.79
C GLU A 78 -12.46 -5.54 6.63
N LEU A 79 -12.12 -4.40 7.23
CA LEU A 79 -10.90 -4.17 8.00
C LEU A 79 -11.08 -4.31 9.51
N ARG A 80 -12.26 -4.75 9.99
CA ARG A 80 -12.56 -4.94 11.42
C ARG A 80 -11.51 -5.79 12.14
N TYR A 81 -10.97 -6.81 11.47
CA TYR A 81 -9.97 -7.73 12.00
C TYR A 81 -8.54 -7.44 11.49
N ALA A 82 -8.26 -6.24 10.98
CA ALA A 82 -6.95 -5.94 10.42
C ALA A 82 -5.77 -6.13 11.40
N GLY A 83 -6.04 -6.07 12.72
CA GLY A 83 -5.04 -6.31 13.77
C GLY A 83 -4.51 -7.74 13.85
N VAL A 84 -5.22 -8.75 13.32
CA VAL A 84 -4.75 -10.14 13.33
C VAL A 84 -3.88 -10.49 12.12
N MET A 85 -3.84 -9.61 11.10
CA MET A 85 -3.11 -9.87 9.87
C MET A 85 -1.60 -9.76 10.08
N ALA A 86 -0.85 -10.73 9.56
CA ALA A 86 0.59 -10.73 9.66
C ALA A 86 1.24 -9.62 8.78
N PRO A 87 2.27 -8.90 9.26
CA PRO A 87 2.91 -7.83 8.51
C PRO A 87 3.70 -8.36 7.31
N LEU A 88 3.84 -7.56 6.24
CA LEU A 88 4.63 -7.94 5.07
C LEU A 88 6.14 -7.72 5.26
N LYS A 89 6.54 -6.66 5.99
CA LYS A 89 7.95 -6.26 6.21
C LYS A 89 8.74 -6.09 4.89
N ILE A 90 8.15 -5.36 3.94
CA ILE A 90 8.74 -5.07 2.62
C ILE A 90 9.45 -3.71 2.59
N PRO A 91 10.37 -3.44 1.63
CA PRO A 91 11.12 -2.17 1.58
C PRO A 91 10.26 -0.90 1.56
N SER A 92 9.08 -0.93 0.94
CA SER A 92 8.15 0.22 0.92
C SER A 92 7.53 0.52 2.30
N HIS A 93 7.55 -0.44 3.24
CA HIS A 93 7.05 -0.29 4.61
C HIS A 93 8.12 0.30 5.53
N MET A 94 8.77 1.38 5.09
CA MET A 94 9.73 2.08 5.95
C MET A 94 9.01 2.61 7.19
N PRO A 95 9.60 2.46 8.38
CA PRO A 95 9.03 3.03 9.59
C PRO A 95 9.00 4.56 9.49
N MET A 96 8.18 5.17 10.35
CA MET A 96 8.31 6.59 10.62
C MET A 96 9.71 6.83 11.19
N ILE A 97 10.48 7.69 10.51
CA ILE A 97 11.82 8.08 10.96
C ILE A 97 11.77 9.53 11.37
N ASN A 98 12.68 9.90 12.27
CA ASN A 98 12.95 11.30 12.56
C ASN A 98 13.22 12.02 11.22
N PRO A 99 12.50 13.10 10.88
CA PRO A 99 12.66 13.79 9.59
C PRO A 99 14.10 14.22 9.31
N LYS A 100 14.89 14.50 10.37
CA LYS A 100 16.33 14.82 10.29
C LYS A 100 17.20 13.70 9.70
N LYS A 101 16.70 12.46 9.65
CA LYS A 101 17.39 11.30 9.07
C LYS A 101 17.10 11.09 7.59
N ILE A 102 16.17 11.85 7.01
CA ILE A 102 15.88 11.75 5.58
C ILE A 102 17.06 12.32 4.81
N GLN A 103 17.54 11.54 3.85
CA GLN A 103 18.67 11.89 2.99
C GLN A 103 18.24 12.00 1.53
N SER A 104 19.12 12.59 0.71
CA SER A 104 18.96 12.57 -0.74
C SER A 104 18.97 11.12 -1.23
N GLY A 105 18.06 10.78 -2.14
CA GLY A 105 17.89 9.45 -2.69
C GLY A 105 16.87 8.58 -1.96
N ASP A 106 16.44 8.94 -0.74
CA ASP A 106 15.41 8.21 -0.01
C ASP A 106 14.11 8.15 -0.81
N ILE A 107 13.48 6.97 -0.84
CA ILE A 107 12.24 6.71 -1.57
C ILE A 107 11.14 6.42 -0.56
N ARG A 108 9.98 7.05 -0.73
CA ARG A 108 8.80 6.83 0.12
C ARG A 108 7.54 6.87 -0.72
N ASP A 109 6.53 6.16 -0.26
CA ASP A 109 5.18 6.41 -0.74
C ASP A 109 4.57 7.57 0.03
N GLY A 110 3.69 8.29 -0.63
CA GLY A 110 2.93 9.34 -0.01
C GLY A 110 1.51 9.44 -0.56
N VAL A 111 0.69 10.20 0.14
CA VAL A 111 -0.68 10.50 -0.26
C VAL A 111 -0.83 12.00 -0.41
N ILE A 112 -1.35 12.42 -1.56
CA ILE A 112 -1.61 13.82 -1.82
C ILE A 112 -2.80 14.29 -0.96
N PHE A 113 -2.68 15.47 -0.37
CA PHE A 113 -3.76 16.12 0.35
C PHE A 113 -3.76 17.62 0.09
N PHE A 114 -4.94 18.25 0.20
CA PHE A 114 -5.07 19.70 0.11
C PHE A 114 -4.99 20.35 1.50
N LEU A 115 -4.23 21.43 1.60
CA LEU A 115 -4.16 22.28 2.78
C LEU A 115 -4.07 23.75 2.34
N LYS A 116 -5.00 24.59 2.83
CA LYS A 116 -5.02 26.04 2.55
C LYS A 116 -4.90 26.39 1.04
N GLY A 117 -5.62 25.65 0.19
CA GLY A 117 -5.64 25.88 -1.26
C GLY A 117 -4.40 25.39 -2.04
N LYS A 118 -3.45 24.72 -1.38
CA LYS A 118 -2.26 24.14 -2.01
C LYS A 118 -2.21 22.61 -1.81
N LYS A 119 -1.56 21.91 -2.73
CA LYS A 119 -1.34 20.46 -2.64
C LYS A 119 -0.07 20.17 -1.85
N PHE A 120 -0.16 19.16 -0.99
CA PHE A 120 0.94 18.62 -0.21
C PHE A 120 0.94 17.10 -0.33
N VAL A 121 2.06 16.47 0.00
CA VAL A 121 2.18 15.03 0.12
C VAL A 121 2.52 14.65 1.56
N ASP A 122 1.78 13.69 2.11
CA ASP A 122 2.12 13.04 3.38
C ASP A 122 2.93 11.78 3.09
N VAL A 123 4.18 11.75 3.54
CA VAL A 123 5.13 10.63 3.37
C VAL A 123 5.48 9.95 4.69
N GLY A 124 4.62 10.09 5.70
CA GLY A 124 4.80 9.52 7.03
C GLY A 124 5.83 10.26 7.89
N ILE A 125 5.87 11.59 7.76
CA ILE A 125 6.65 12.49 8.61
C ILE A 125 5.78 13.66 9.08
N ASP A 126 6.19 14.32 10.16
CA ASP A 126 5.44 15.45 10.74
C ASP A 126 5.50 16.76 9.92
N PHE A 127 6.03 16.69 8.69
CA PHE A 127 6.15 17.82 7.77
C PHE A 127 5.26 17.61 6.54
N ALA A 128 4.47 18.62 6.19
CA ALA A 128 3.74 18.67 4.93
C ALA A 128 4.69 19.11 3.81
N ILE A 129 5.01 18.22 2.88
CA ILE A 129 5.91 18.54 1.76
C ILE A 129 5.07 19.12 0.61
N PRO A 130 5.37 20.33 0.10
CA PRO A 130 4.66 20.89 -1.04
C PRO A 130 4.70 19.97 -2.26
N TYR A 131 3.56 19.82 -2.93
CA TYR A 131 3.43 18.98 -4.12
C TYR A 131 2.95 19.81 -5.31
N PHE A 132 3.69 19.74 -6.42
CA PHE A 132 3.44 20.54 -7.63
C PHE A 132 3.02 19.70 -8.85
N GLY A 133 2.81 18.40 -8.67
CA GLY A 133 2.42 17.50 -9.74
C GLY A 133 0.92 17.51 -10.05
N LYS A 134 0.53 16.65 -11.00
CA LYS A 134 -0.84 16.60 -11.54
C LYS A 134 -1.83 15.83 -10.67
N LEU A 135 -1.34 14.96 -9.78
CA LEU A 135 -2.18 14.10 -8.94
C LEU A 135 -3.09 14.91 -8.00
N GLN A 136 -4.24 14.33 -7.67
CA GLN A 136 -5.28 14.93 -6.85
C GLN A 136 -5.24 14.41 -5.42
N SER A 137 -5.95 15.07 -4.52
CA SER A 137 -6.04 14.63 -3.13
C SER A 137 -6.63 13.22 -3.02
N GLY A 138 -5.99 12.37 -2.23
CA GLY A 138 -6.32 10.94 -2.11
C GLY A 138 -5.45 10.03 -2.99
N ASP A 139 -4.82 10.58 -4.04
CA ASP A 139 -3.93 9.79 -4.87
C ASP A 139 -2.66 9.40 -4.11
N ARG A 140 -2.26 8.13 -4.26
CA ARG A 140 -0.98 7.62 -3.77
C ARG A 140 0.09 7.84 -4.82
N VAL A 141 1.25 8.31 -4.38
CA VAL A 141 2.40 8.61 -5.22
C VAL A 141 3.66 8.02 -4.60
N THR A 142 4.60 7.57 -5.42
CA THR A 142 5.94 7.22 -4.96
C THR A 142 6.88 8.38 -5.27
N ILE A 143 7.58 8.87 -4.25
CA ILE A 143 8.48 10.02 -4.36
C ILE A 143 9.90 9.61 -3.99
N GLN A 144 10.87 10.32 -4.56
CA GLN A 144 12.26 10.30 -4.16
C GLN A 144 12.67 11.69 -3.68
N PHE A 145 13.35 11.75 -2.53
CA PHE A 145 13.93 12.99 -2.02
C PHE A 145 15.14 13.39 -2.88
N LYS A 146 15.07 14.56 -3.49
CA LYS A 146 16.24 15.25 -4.07
C LYS A 146 17.12 15.82 -2.96
N LYS A 147 16.49 16.39 -1.92
CA LYS A 147 17.16 16.91 -0.73
C LYS A 147 16.45 16.40 0.52
N GLY A 148 17.24 16.05 1.52
CA GLY A 148 16.75 15.65 2.85
C GLY A 148 16.36 16.84 3.72
N TYR A 149 16.35 16.64 5.03
CA TYR A 149 16.17 17.73 5.99
C TYR A 149 17.27 18.79 5.86
N PRO A 150 16.95 20.10 5.96
CA PRO A 150 15.64 20.68 6.27
C PRO A 150 14.74 20.99 5.06
N ASP A 151 15.26 20.91 3.83
CA ASP A 151 14.60 21.47 2.64
C ASP A 151 13.47 20.59 2.08
N PHE A 152 13.61 19.27 2.18
CA PHE A 152 12.63 18.29 1.68
C PHE A 152 12.16 18.51 0.23
N GLU A 153 13.10 18.60 -0.71
CA GLU A 153 12.76 18.61 -2.13
C GLU A 153 12.49 17.20 -2.63
N ILE A 154 11.40 17.01 -3.38
CA ILE A 154 10.96 15.70 -3.88
C ILE A 154 10.80 15.69 -5.40
N LYS A 155 10.83 14.49 -5.98
CA LYS A 155 10.36 14.20 -7.33
C LYS A 155 9.51 12.94 -7.33
N GLU A 156 8.57 12.88 -8.25
CA GLU A 156 7.83 11.65 -8.55
C GLU A 156 8.75 10.67 -9.26
N ILE A 157 8.62 9.38 -8.90
CA ILE A 157 9.26 8.28 -9.60
C ILE A 157 8.24 7.17 -9.82
N THR A 158 8.47 6.33 -10.82
CA THR A 158 7.62 5.15 -11.04
C THR A 158 8.23 3.93 -10.35
N LYS A 159 7.41 2.88 -10.12
CA LYS A 159 7.87 1.65 -9.45
C LYS A 159 9.02 0.99 -10.22
N GLU A 160 9.06 1.14 -11.54
CA GLU A 160 10.08 0.59 -12.43
C GLU A 160 11.45 1.24 -12.23
N ASN A 161 11.51 2.43 -11.63
CA ASN A 161 12.77 3.12 -11.30
C ASN A 161 13.34 2.71 -9.94
N ILE A 162 12.68 1.81 -9.21
CA ILE A 162 13.08 1.41 -7.85
C ILE A 162 13.89 0.12 -7.94
N PRO A 163 15.13 0.07 -7.41
CA PRO A 163 16.01 -1.10 -7.54
C PRO A 163 15.62 -2.28 -6.65
N LYS A 164 14.58 -2.14 -5.82
CA LYS A 164 14.15 -3.12 -4.83
C LYS A 164 12.66 -3.38 -4.98
N TYR A 165 12.20 -4.53 -4.52
CA TYR A 165 10.78 -4.84 -4.44
C TYR A 165 9.99 -3.74 -3.68
N TRP A 166 8.93 -3.21 -4.32
CA TRP A 166 8.13 -2.09 -3.82
C TRP A 166 6.65 -2.44 -3.66
N GLY A 167 6.37 -3.70 -3.33
CA GLY A 167 5.02 -4.21 -3.12
C GLY A 167 4.27 -4.52 -4.42
N TYR A 168 3.21 -5.31 -4.29
CA TYR A 168 2.37 -5.77 -5.39
C TYR A 168 1.26 -4.76 -5.75
N LYS A 169 0.70 -4.91 -6.96
CA LYS A 169 -0.57 -4.31 -7.37
C LYS A 169 -1.68 -5.35 -7.20
N VAL A 170 -2.88 -4.92 -6.85
CA VAL A 170 -4.06 -5.79 -6.75
C VAL A 170 -5.08 -5.35 -7.79
N LYS A 171 -5.49 -6.28 -8.66
CA LYS A 171 -6.45 -6.03 -9.74
C LYS A 171 -7.59 -7.03 -9.64
N GLU A 172 -8.82 -6.55 -9.81
CA GLU A 172 -10.01 -7.41 -9.97
C GLU A 172 -10.15 -7.78 -11.46
N ARG A 173 -10.54 -9.02 -11.75
CA ARG A 173 -10.81 -9.53 -13.09
C ARG A 173 -12.10 -10.33 -13.16
#